data_AF-A0A7S2ANE1-F1
#
_entry.id   AF-A0A7S2ANE1-F1
#
_cell.length_a   1.000
_cell.length_b   1.000
_cell.length_c   1.000
_cell.angle_alpha   90.00
_cell.angle_beta   90.00
_cell.angle_gamma   90.00
#
_symmetry.space_group_name_H-M   'P 1'
#
loop_
_entity.id
_entity.type
_entity.pdbx_description
1 polymer ?
#
loop_
_entity_poly.entity_id
_entity_poly.type
_entity_poly.pdbx_seq_one_letter_code
_entity_poly.pdbx_strand_id
1 'polypeptide(L)'
;KWAALQGWRVRFCEEHGREPRVWIDKYCIDQQNIEESLVGLPVFLAGCKQLVVFPGSTYASRLWCAIELLTFITMGGKVADIVIVPFQSFVMDWSSFDVSGASCDDPRETARLLAVLEGFSGTRARFNKMVRELFAQPVGKVATVPGSSQPTGEGIEVRTLHSDRVRRSYV
;
A
#
# COMPACT_ATOMS: atom_id res chain seq x y z
N LYS A 1 11.56 -9.00 -4.57
CA LYS A 1 11.55 -7.85 -3.64
C LYS A 1 12.84 -7.03 -3.69
N TRP A 2 14.02 -7.57 -3.36
CA TRP A 2 15.28 -6.80 -3.35
C TRP A 2 15.60 -6.10 -4.67
N ALA A 3 15.52 -6.80 -5.80
CA ALA A 3 15.76 -6.21 -7.12
C ALA A 3 14.82 -5.03 -7.43
N ALA A 4 13.54 -5.14 -7.06
CA ALA A 4 12.57 -4.06 -7.22
C ALA A 4 12.88 -2.86 -6.32
N LEU A 5 13.30 -3.10 -5.07
CA LEU A 5 13.78 -2.03 -4.18
C LEU A 5 14.99 -1.31 -4.77
N GLN A 6 15.95 -2.05 -5.33
CA GLN A 6 17.10 -1.45 -6.01
C GLN A 6 16.70 -0.64 -7.24
N GLY A 7 15.76 -1.14 -8.06
CA GLY A 7 15.25 -0.41 -9.21
C GLY A 7 14.54 0.90 -8.82
N TRP A 8 13.73 0.87 -7.76
CA TRP A 8 13.13 2.08 -7.20
C TRP A 8 14.20 3.05 -6.65
N ARG A 9 15.19 2.55 -5.91
CA ARG A 9 16.30 3.35 -5.38
C ARG A 9 17.06 4.08 -6.47
N VAL A 10 17.43 3.39 -7.57
CA VAL A 10 18.15 4.01 -8.69
C VAL A 10 17.40 5.22 -9.24
N ARG A 11 16.09 5.08 -9.46
CA ARG A 11 15.25 6.19 -9.94
C ARG A 11 15.14 7.32 -8.95
N PHE A 12 15.01 6.99 -7.66
CA PHE A 12 15.00 7.99 -6.61
C PHE A 12 16.30 8.81 -6.64
N CYS A 13 17.45 8.15 -6.80
CA CYS A 13 18.74 8.82 -6.91
C CYS A 13 18.84 9.67 -8.18
N GLU A 14 18.29 9.21 -9.31
CA GLU A 14 18.23 9.98 -10.57
C GLU A 14 17.32 11.23 -10.43
N GLU A 15 16.16 11.11 -9.80
CA GLU A 15 15.19 12.21 -9.62
C GLU A 15 15.64 13.23 -8.56
N HIS A 16 16.33 12.78 -7.51
CA HIS A 16 16.63 13.61 -6.34
C HIS A 16 18.11 13.87 -6.07
N GLY A 17 19.03 13.25 -6.81
CA GLY A 17 20.48 13.44 -6.65
C GLY A 17 21.05 12.94 -5.32
N ARG A 18 20.33 12.07 -4.60
CA ARG A 18 20.76 11.52 -3.31
C ARG A 18 20.11 10.17 -3.01
N GLU A 19 20.69 9.44 -2.06
CA GLU A 19 20.09 8.21 -1.53
C GLU A 19 18.76 8.48 -0.80
N PRO A 20 17.77 7.55 -0.90
CA PRO A 20 16.55 7.64 -0.12
C PRO A 20 16.83 7.38 1.37
N ARG A 21 16.13 8.11 2.24
CA ARG A 21 16.05 7.76 3.66
C ARG A 21 14.80 6.93 3.83
N VAL A 22 14.96 5.68 4.24
CA VAL A 22 13.87 4.70 4.33
C VAL A 22 13.62 4.31 5.77
N TRP A 23 12.35 4.24 6.13
CA TRP A 23 11.87 3.53 7.30
C TRP A 23 11.20 2.24 6.78
N ILE A 24 11.63 1.09 7.28
CA ILE A 24 11.14 -0.20 6.80
C ILE A 24 10.40 -0.87 7.94
N ASP A 25 9.06 -0.84 7.86
CA ASP A 25 8.12 -1.44 8.79
C ASP A 25 8.64 -2.74 9.44
N LYS A 26 8.84 -3.79 8.63
CA LYS A 26 9.29 -5.11 9.11
C LYS A 26 10.54 -5.11 10.00
N TYR A 27 11.45 -4.16 9.83
CA TYR A 27 12.70 -4.08 10.60
C TYR A 27 12.66 -3.01 11.70
N CYS A 28 11.70 -2.09 11.63
CA CYS A 28 11.57 -0.98 12.55
C CYS A 28 10.49 -1.22 13.62
N ILE A 29 9.70 -2.28 13.46
CA ILE A 29 8.67 -2.72 14.39
C ILE A 29 9.11 -3.97 15.12
N ASP A 30 8.98 -3.93 16.44
CA ASP A 30 9.15 -5.12 17.26
C ASP A 30 7.95 -6.05 17.05
N GLN A 31 8.17 -7.09 16.25
CA GLN A 31 7.18 -8.12 15.97
C GLN A 31 6.82 -8.95 17.23
N GLN A 32 7.59 -8.84 18.32
CA GLN A 32 7.28 -9.46 19.61
C GLN A 32 6.45 -8.54 20.51
N ASN A 33 6.38 -7.23 20.20
CA ASN A 33 5.59 -6.24 20.91
C ASN A 33 4.83 -5.30 19.94
N ILE A 34 3.83 -5.88 19.29
CA ILE A 34 3.02 -5.17 18.29
C ILE A 34 2.21 -4.02 18.89
N GLU A 35 1.80 -4.12 20.16
CA GLU A 35 1.00 -3.06 20.81
C GLU A 35 1.77 -1.74 20.89
N GLU A 36 3.01 -1.79 21.36
CA GLU A 36 3.88 -0.61 21.41
C GLU A 36 4.17 -0.07 20.00
N SER A 37 4.40 -0.98 19.06
CA SER A 37 4.69 -0.64 17.67
C SER A 37 3.49 0.03 16.96
N LEU A 38 2.26 -0.39 17.28
CA LEU A 38 1.03 0.22 16.78
C LEU A 38 0.82 1.65 17.28
N VAL A 39 1.21 1.95 18.52
CA VAL A 39 1.13 3.32 19.07
C VAL A 39 2.13 4.24 18.37
N GLY A 40 3.32 3.72 18.01
CA GLY A 40 4.35 4.48 17.31
C GLY A 40 4.10 4.64 15.81
N LEU A 41 3.37 3.72 15.18
CA LEU A 41 3.15 3.68 13.72
C LEU A 41 2.65 5.03 13.13
N PRO A 42 1.65 5.72 13.73
CA PRO A 42 1.23 7.04 13.25
C PRO A 42 2.36 8.08 13.25
N VAL A 43 3.24 8.07 14.25
CA VAL A 43 4.36 9.03 14.36
C VAL A 43 5.36 8.79 13.24
N PHE A 44 5.73 7.53 12.97
CA PHE A 44 6.65 7.19 11.88
C PHE A 44 6.06 7.57 10.52
N LEU A 45 4.80 7.21 10.27
CA LEU A 45 4.15 7.49 8.99
C LEU A 45 3.89 8.98 8.76
N ALA A 46 3.61 9.76 9.80
CA ALA A 46 3.51 11.22 9.71
C ALA A 46 4.84 11.88 9.30
N GLY A 47 5.99 11.26 9.62
CA GLY A 47 7.32 11.72 9.21
C GLY A 47 7.69 11.33 7.78
N CYS A 48 6.92 10.44 7.13
CA CYS A 48 7.21 9.96 5.79
C CYS A 48 6.64 10.90 4.72
N LYS A 49 7.44 11.21 3.69
CA LYS A 49 6.99 11.98 2.52
C LYS A 49 6.21 11.13 1.52
N GLN A 50 6.50 9.83 1.49
CA GLN A 50 5.94 8.86 0.56
C GLN A 50 5.86 7.51 1.26
N LEU A 51 4.87 6.71 0.87
CA LEU A 51 4.73 5.31 1.28
C LEU A 51 5.01 4.41 0.09
N VAL A 52 6.11 3.66 0.14
CA VAL A 52 6.53 2.78 -0.96
C VAL A 52 6.14 1.34 -0.66
N VAL A 53 5.30 0.78 -1.51
CA VAL A 53 4.70 -0.54 -1.32
C VAL A 53 5.27 -1.53 -2.32
N PHE A 54 5.73 -2.68 -1.81
CA PHE A 54 6.20 -3.81 -2.62
C PHE A 54 5.23 -4.98 -2.45
N PRO A 55 4.15 -5.02 -3.23
CA PRO A 55 3.06 -5.95 -2.97
C PRO A 55 3.34 -7.34 -3.53
N GLY A 56 3.16 -8.35 -2.67
CA GLY A 56 3.11 -9.76 -3.06
C GLY A 56 1.67 -10.25 -3.21
N SER A 57 1.51 -11.54 -3.51
CA SER A 57 0.20 -12.18 -3.72
C SER A 57 -0.69 -12.14 -2.48
N THR A 58 -0.10 -12.06 -1.29
CA THR A 58 -0.80 -11.98 0.00
C THR A 58 -0.97 -10.56 0.52
N TYR A 59 -0.57 -9.53 -0.24
CA TYR A 59 -0.57 -8.14 0.27
C TYR A 59 -1.99 -7.66 0.61
N ALA A 60 -2.97 -7.96 -0.24
CA ALA A 60 -4.38 -7.61 -0.01
C ALA A 60 -5.07 -8.45 1.07
N SER A 61 -4.48 -9.57 1.52
CA SER A 61 -5.04 -10.40 2.59
C SER A 61 -4.36 -10.18 3.94
N ARG A 62 -3.36 -9.29 4.02
CA ARG A 62 -2.64 -9.00 5.26
C ARG A 62 -3.23 -7.77 5.93
N LEU A 63 -3.74 -7.96 7.15
CA LEU A 63 -4.40 -6.91 7.91
C LEU A 63 -3.45 -5.74 8.21
N TRP A 64 -2.18 -6.06 8.52
CA TRP A 64 -1.13 -5.08 8.75
C TRP A 64 -0.96 -4.09 7.59
N CYS A 65 -0.88 -4.60 6.36
CA CYS A 65 -0.69 -3.78 5.16
C CYS A 65 -1.82 -2.76 4.97
N ALA A 66 -3.06 -3.17 5.24
CA ALA A 66 -4.21 -2.28 5.15
C ALA A 66 -4.20 -1.18 6.24
N ILE A 67 -3.71 -1.51 7.44
CA ILE A 67 -3.54 -0.55 8.54
C ILE A 67 -2.48 0.50 8.23
N GLU A 68 -1.35 0.11 7.65
CA GLU A 68 -0.30 1.05 7.27
C GLU A 68 -0.80 2.09 6.26
N LEU A 69 -1.49 1.63 5.21
CA LEU A 69 -2.05 2.49 4.17
C LEU A 69 -3.04 3.49 4.77
N LEU A 70 -3.95 3.01 5.61
CA LEU A 70 -4.94 3.87 6.24
C LEU A 70 -4.28 4.87 7.20
N THR A 71 -3.35 4.40 8.01
CA THR A 71 -2.62 5.25 8.96
C THR A 71 -1.86 6.35 8.21
N PHE A 72 -1.18 6.04 7.11
CA PHE A 72 -0.47 7.04 6.30
C PHE A 72 -1.41 8.15 5.80
N ILE A 73 -2.56 7.79 5.22
CA ILE A 73 -3.55 8.77 4.76
C ILE A 73 -4.12 9.59 5.92
N THR A 74 -4.40 8.93 7.04
CA THR A 74 -4.93 9.57 8.26
C THR A 74 -3.98 10.62 8.82
N MET A 75 -2.68 10.34 8.76
CA MET A 75 -1.64 11.23 9.25
C MET A 75 -1.31 12.37 8.28
N GLY A 76 -2.10 12.55 7.22
CA GLY A 76 -1.97 13.65 6.25
C GLY A 76 -1.24 13.29 4.97
N GLY A 77 -0.83 12.03 4.80
CA GLY A 77 -0.34 11.51 3.52
C GLY A 77 -1.43 11.56 2.45
N LYS A 78 -1.03 11.70 1.18
CA LYS A 78 -1.96 11.71 0.05
C LYS A 78 -1.86 10.40 -0.73
N VAL A 79 -2.94 10.03 -1.41
CA VAL A 79 -2.95 8.87 -2.33
C VAL A 79 -1.84 8.99 -3.38
N ALA A 80 -1.59 10.20 -3.88
CA ALA A 80 -0.53 10.49 -4.85
C ALA A 80 0.90 10.24 -4.32
N ASP A 81 1.07 10.19 -3.00
CA ASP A 81 2.36 9.94 -2.35
C ASP A 81 2.60 8.45 -2.04
N ILE A 82 1.63 7.58 -2.37
CA ILE A 82 1.77 6.12 -2.29
C ILE A 82 2.38 5.62 -3.61
N VAL A 83 3.53 4.96 -3.54
CA VAL A 83 4.25 4.44 -4.71
C VAL A 83 4.17 2.92 -4.69
N ILE A 84 3.55 2.33 -5.72
CA ILE A 84 3.49 0.87 -5.87
C ILE A 84 4.64 0.40 -6.77
N VAL A 85 5.45 -0.52 -6.26
CA VAL A 85 6.58 -1.11 -6.99
C VAL A 85 6.34 -2.62 -7.17
N PRO A 86 5.79 -3.05 -8.33
CA PRO A 86 5.57 -4.46 -8.59
C PRO A 86 6.91 -5.22 -8.70
N PHE A 87 6.98 -6.43 -8.15
CA PHE A 87 8.17 -7.29 -8.23
C PHE A 87 7.89 -8.72 -8.69
N GLN A 88 6.64 -9.03 -9.00
CA GLN A 88 6.16 -10.32 -9.49
C GLN A 88 4.99 -10.07 -10.45
N SER A 89 4.75 -10.99 -11.39
CA SER A 89 3.58 -10.96 -12.26
C SER A 89 2.32 -11.22 -11.43
N PHE A 90 1.68 -10.15 -10.98
CA PHE A 90 0.48 -10.20 -10.15
C PHE A 90 -0.33 -8.94 -10.42
N VAL A 91 -1.63 -9.14 -10.64
CA VAL A 91 -2.59 -8.04 -10.71
C VAL A 91 -3.09 -7.79 -9.30
N MET A 92 -2.77 -6.60 -8.81
CA MET A 92 -3.29 -6.13 -7.54
C MET A 92 -4.75 -5.70 -7.74
N ASP A 93 -5.68 -6.57 -7.35
CA ASP A 93 -7.10 -6.22 -7.28
C ASP A 93 -7.52 -5.96 -5.83
N TRP A 94 -7.73 -4.69 -5.51
CA TRP A 94 -8.31 -4.26 -4.24
C TRP A 94 -9.80 -3.98 -4.33
N SER A 95 -10.42 -4.07 -5.52
CA SER A 95 -11.85 -3.79 -5.68
C SER A 95 -12.71 -4.75 -4.84
N SER A 96 -12.21 -5.96 -4.64
CA SER A 96 -12.81 -7.02 -3.83
C SER A 96 -12.28 -7.08 -2.38
N PHE A 97 -11.39 -6.17 -1.97
CA PHE A 97 -10.78 -6.21 -0.64
C PHE A 97 -11.84 -6.22 0.47
N ASP A 98 -11.73 -7.17 1.40
CA ASP A 98 -12.56 -7.24 2.59
C ASP A 98 -11.69 -7.55 3.79
N VAL A 99 -11.67 -6.63 4.76
CA VAL A 99 -10.96 -6.77 6.03
C VAL A 99 -11.40 -8.01 6.81
N SER A 100 -12.60 -8.51 6.59
CA SER A 100 -13.10 -9.75 7.22
C SER A 100 -12.35 -11.00 6.74
N GLY A 101 -11.76 -10.94 5.54
CA GLY A 101 -10.88 -11.97 4.99
C GLY A 101 -9.39 -11.69 5.22
N ALA A 102 -9.04 -10.57 5.87
CA ALA A 102 -7.66 -10.21 6.15
C ALA A 102 -7.23 -10.70 7.54
N SER A 103 -5.98 -11.16 7.65
CA SER A 103 -5.45 -11.67 8.92
C SER A 103 -4.00 -11.28 9.15
N CYS A 104 -3.57 -11.49 10.39
CA CYS A 104 -2.17 -11.60 10.78
C CYS A 104 -1.79 -13.06 11.01
N ASP A 105 -0.49 -13.31 11.19
CA ASP A 105 0.02 -14.66 11.43
C ASP A 105 -0.46 -15.19 12.81
N ASP A 106 -0.69 -14.32 13.80
CA ASP A 106 -1.36 -14.64 15.08
C ASP A 106 -2.86 -14.22 15.07
N PRO A 107 -3.80 -15.14 15.37
CA PRO A 107 -5.22 -14.80 15.53
C PRO A 107 -5.51 -13.72 16.60
N ARG A 108 -4.72 -13.66 17.67
CA ARG A 108 -4.86 -12.65 18.72
C ARG A 108 -4.49 -11.26 18.22
N GLU A 109 -3.44 -11.17 17.41
CA GLU A 109 -3.05 -9.94 16.72
C GLU A 109 -4.14 -9.51 15.73
N THR A 110 -4.70 -10.47 14.99
CA THR A 110 -5.83 -10.21 14.08
C THR A 110 -6.99 -9.55 14.83
N ALA A 111 -7.42 -10.13 15.96
CA ALA A 111 -8.51 -9.58 16.76
C ALA A 111 -8.20 -8.16 17.29
N ARG A 112 -6.98 -7.93 17.77
CA ARG A 112 -6.53 -6.61 18.27
C ARG A 112 -6.52 -5.55 17.19
N LEU A 113 -5.96 -5.87 16.03
CA LEU A 113 -5.87 -4.95 14.90
C LEU A 113 -7.27 -4.62 14.34
N LEU A 114 -8.17 -5.59 14.29
CA LEU A 114 -9.57 -5.34 13.94
C LEU A 114 -10.25 -4.39 14.92
N ALA A 115 -9.99 -4.52 16.24
CA ALA A 115 -10.53 -3.60 17.24
C ALA A 115 -9.98 -2.17 17.09
N VAL A 116 -8.69 -2.01 16.80
CA VAL A 116 -8.08 -0.70 16.50
C VAL A 116 -8.71 -0.08 15.25
N LEU A 117 -8.91 -0.89 14.20
CA LEU A 117 -9.57 -0.46 12.97
C LEU A 117 -11.02 -0.03 13.20
N GLU A 118 -11.77 -0.76 14.02
CA GLU A 118 -13.15 -0.38 14.39
C GLU A 118 -13.16 0.92 15.19
N GLY A 119 -12.21 1.13 16.10
CA GLY A 119 -12.05 2.41 16.82
C GLY A 119 -11.73 3.59 15.90
N PHE A 120 -10.95 3.35 14.84
CA PHE A 120 -10.54 4.39 13.91
C PHE A 120 -11.57 4.69 12.80
N SER A 121 -12.13 3.65 12.19
CA SER A 121 -13.05 3.75 11.05
C SER A 121 -14.53 3.71 11.46
N GLY A 122 -14.83 3.37 12.71
CA GLY A 122 -16.18 3.13 13.23
C GLY A 122 -16.76 1.77 12.82
N THR A 123 -16.63 1.37 11.55
CA THR A 123 -17.11 0.07 11.05
C THR A 123 -16.19 -0.53 10.01
N ARG A 124 -16.15 -1.87 9.96
CA ARG A 124 -15.46 -2.64 8.90
C ARG A 124 -15.91 -2.25 7.49
N ALA A 125 -17.20 -1.96 7.32
CA ALA A 125 -17.75 -1.52 6.03
C ALA A 125 -17.15 -0.19 5.58
N ARG A 126 -17.00 0.78 6.49
CA ARG A 126 -16.35 2.05 6.21
C ARG A 126 -14.88 1.87 5.89
N PHE A 127 -14.17 1.02 6.63
CA PHE A 127 -12.78 0.67 6.34
C PHE A 127 -12.62 0.06 4.93
N ASN A 128 -13.41 -0.96 4.60
CA ASN A 128 -13.40 -1.60 3.27
C ASN A 128 -13.67 -0.58 2.17
N LYS A 129 -14.63 0.32 2.37
CA LYS A 129 -14.92 1.40 1.42
C LYS A 129 -13.71 2.31 1.23
N MET A 130 -13.09 2.77 2.31
CA MET A 130 -11.91 3.66 2.24
C MET A 130 -10.74 3.01 1.49
N VAL A 131 -10.45 1.74 1.77
CA VAL A 131 -9.39 0.99 1.09
C VAL A 131 -9.74 0.80 -0.39
N ARG A 132 -10.95 0.35 -0.72
CA ARG A 132 -11.38 0.18 -2.12
C ARG A 132 -11.32 1.50 -2.89
N GLU A 133 -11.77 2.61 -2.29
CA GLU A 133 -11.70 3.95 -2.90
C GLU A 133 -10.26 4.46 -3.07
N LEU A 134 -9.37 4.16 -2.12
CA LEU A 134 -7.94 4.46 -2.21
C LEU A 134 -7.32 3.79 -3.44
N PHE A 135 -7.68 2.52 -3.69
CA PHE A 135 -7.14 1.73 -4.80
C PHE A 135 -7.95 1.80 -6.10
N ALA A 136 -9.16 2.36 -6.07
CA ALA A 136 -9.94 2.68 -7.27
C ALA A 136 -9.47 3.95 -7.97
N GLN A 137 -8.79 4.84 -7.22
CA GLN A 137 -8.05 5.96 -7.82
C GLN A 137 -6.80 5.45 -8.55
N PRO A 138 -6.27 6.19 -9.54
CA PRO A 138 -4.92 5.94 -10.04
C PRO A 138 -3.94 6.01 -8.87
N VAL A 139 -3.51 4.85 -8.35
CA VAL A 139 -2.61 4.78 -7.21
C VAL A 139 -1.20 5.14 -7.66
N GLY A 140 -0.85 6.41 -7.49
CA GLY A 140 0.51 6.94 -7.54
C GLY A 140 1.33 6.59 -8.79
N LYS A 141 2.58 7.04 -8.77
CA LYS A 141 3.54 6.71 -9.83
C LYS A 141 3.85 5.21 -9.75
N VAL A 142 3.44 4.41 -10.74
CA VAL A 142 3.95 3.03 -10.87
C VAL A 142 5.42 3.14 -11.26
N ALA A 143 6.31 2.84 -10.32
CA ALA A 143 7.72 2.74 -10.64
C ALA A 143 7.94 1.42 -11.38
N THR A 144 8.18 1.48 -12.69
CA THR A 144 8.75 0.35 -13.43
C THR A 144 10.11 -0.05 -12.80
N VAL A 145 10.66 -1.22 -13.11
CA VAL A 145 12.00 -1.63 -12.63
C VAL A 145 12.92 -1.67 -13.85
N PRO A 146 14.05 -0.95 -13.90
CA PRO A 146 15.01 -1.11 -14.99
C PRO A 146 15.63 -2.51 -14.93
N GLY A 147 15.59 -3.28 -16.03
CA GLY A 147 16.38 -4.51 -16.20
C GLY A 147 15.73 -5.84 -15.84
N SER A 148 14.42 -5.94 -15.55
CA SER A 148 13.75 -7.24 -15.62
C SER A 148 13.51 -7.59 -17.08
N SER A 149 14.18 -8.62 -17.60
CA SER A 149 13.76 -9.28 -18.84
C SER A 149 12.26 -9.57 -18.74
N GLN A 150 11.47 -8.99 -19.64
CA GLN A 150 10.05 -9.31 -19.75
C GLN A 150 9.92 -10.83 -19.90
N PRO A 151 9.07 -11.52 -19.10
CA PRO A 151 8.53 -12.76 -19.60
C PRO A 151 7.68 -12.37 -20.83
N THR A 152 8.13 -12.80 -21.99
CA THR A 152 7.36 -12.77 -23.23
C THR A 152 6.05 -13.50 -22.98
N GLY A 153 4.94 -12.75 -22.92
CA GLY A 153 3.60 -13.32 -22.80
C GLY A 153 2.70 -12.50 -21.87
N GLU A 154 1.89 -11.64 -22.49
CA GLU A 154 0.75 -10.91 -21.92
C GLU A 154 1.08 -9.78 -20.92
N GLY A 155 0.56 -8.59 -21.22
CA GLY A 155 0.94 -7.34 -20.59
C GLY A 155 0.70 -7.31 -19.08
N ILE A 156 1.63 -6.67 -18.36
CA ILE A 156 1.37 -6.18 -17.00
C ILE A 156 0.36 -5.04 -17.14
N GLU A 157 -0.93 -5.40 -17.18
CA GLU A 157 -2.03 -4.46 -17.18
C GLU A 157 -2.33 -4.09 -15.71
N VAL A 158 -1.74 -2.99 -15.23
CA VAL A 158 -2.29 -2.31 -14.05
C VAL A 158 -3.60 -1.70 -14.51
N ARG A 159 -4.71 -2.45 -14.39
CA ARG A 159 -6.05 -1.90 -14.60
C ARG A 159 -6.37 -0.94 -13.46
N THR A 160 -5.87 0.29 -13.56
CA THR A 160 -6.60 1.42 -12.98
C THR A 160 -7.94 1.43 -13.67
N LEU A 161 -9.04 1.25 -12.92
CA LEU A 161 -10.38 1.38 -13.46
C LEU A 161 -10.51 2.78 -14.06
N HIS A 162 -10.34 2.89 -15.37
CA HIS A 162 -10.70 4.09 -16.09
C HIS A 162 -12.20 4.27 -15.87
N SER A 163 -12.56 5.37 -15.21
CA SER A 163 -13.92 5.86 -15.18
C SER A 163 -14.30 6.25 -16.61
N ASP A 164 -14.66 5.26 -17.43
CA ASP A 164 -15.40 5.48 -18.66
C ASP A 164 -16.85 5.82 -18.30
N ARG A 165 -17.08 7.06 -17.83
CA ARG A 165 -18.28 7.86 -18.11
C ARG A 165 -18.22 9.21 -17.39
N VAL A 166 -17.52 10.16 -18.00
CA VAL A 166 -18.00 11.55 -18.04
C VAL A 166 -17.81 12.07 -19.46
N ARG A 167 -18.72 11.72 -20.37
CA ARG A 167 -19.04 12.64 -21.47
C ARG A 167 -20.08 13.61 -20.94
N ARG A 168 -19.60 14.78 -20.55
CA ARG A 168 -20.38 16.03 -20.56
C ARG A 168 -20.96 16.21 -21.97
N SER A 169 -22.27 16.29 -22.06
CA SER A 169 -22.93 17.03 -23.14
C SER A 169 -23.31 18.39 -22.53
N TYR A 170 -22.50 19.40 -22.85
CA TYR A 170 -22.98 20.78 -22.86
C TYR A 170 -23.81 20.94 -24.13
N VAL A 171 -25.12 21.10 -23.98
CA VAL A 171 -25.98 21.96 -24.80
C VAL A 171 -27.01 22.55 -23.84
#